data_AF-A0A1F6DKQ3-F1
#
_entry.id   AF-A0A1F6DKQ3-F1
#
_cell.length_a   1.000
_cell.length_b   1.000
_cell.length_c   1.000
_cell.angle_alpha   90.00
_cell.angle_beta   90.00
_cell.angle_gamma   90.00
#
_symmetry.space_group_name_H-M   'P 1'
#
loop_
_entity.id
_entity.type
_entity.pdbx_description
1 polymer ?
#
loop_
_entity_poly.entity_id
_entity_poly.type
_entity_poly.pdbx_seq_one_letter_code
_entity_poly.pdbx_strand_id
1 'polypeptide(L)'
;MLQLQEWHIVGHAQARVVLQSLHPSKAVPPLTTLEVEFPRVYLAEFNTHTRLSRNSASSRAIPVWKRLRAIIERPYVPTSFGVNKPGMSSELPLSDKEQEHAVEAWRIGMHYACIQAFALAGGTEGILADAKGSLEAQSLCLCMEELSKELGNPFPVLRNAVHKQHANRVLEPYAYHTVVTTATHWRNFLGLRASKHAQPEAQDFGLAMAYALKNAQPQQLRAGGLHLPYVSMEDVMECADETQLAMASSAKCARVSYMTHDGVRSVVRDIEMADGLKMNGHMSPFQHPARAIHGYRKASARTLSGNYAPGWYQLRKQMEHEGDFSKLVSRDDLIVGCREDESLVDFILGLPA
;
A
#
# COMPACT_ATOMS: atom_id res chain seq x y z
N MET A 1 -13.44 15.73 13.22
CA MET A 1 -12.85 14.39 13.35
C MET A 1 -13.02 13.64 12.04
N LEU A 2 -11.95 13.08 11.46
CA LEU A 2 -12.04 12.23 10.28
C LEU A 2 -12.88 10.98 10.60
N GLN A 3 -14.03 10.81 9.95
CA GLN A 3 -14.86 9.61 10.08
C GLN A 3 -14.51 8.61 8.97
N LEU A 4 -13.52 7.77 9.23
CA LEU A 4 -13.26 6.60 8.39
C LEU A 4 -14.42 5.63 8.52
N GLN A 5 -14.82 5.00 7.40
CA GLN A 5 -15.89 4.01 7.40
C GLN A 5 -15.40 2.67 7.95
N GLU A 6 -16.34 1.82 8.34
CA GLU A 6 -16.03 0.51 8.92
C GLU A 6 -15.28 -0.41 7.95
N TRP A 7 -14.51 -1.33 8.52
CA TRP A 7 -13.86 -2.39 7.76
C TRP A 7 -14.87 -3.46 7.37
N HIS A 8 -14.87 -3.82 6.09
CA HIS A 8 -15.57 -4.99 5.58
C HIS A 8 -14.57 -6.11 5.37
N ILE A 9 -14.73 -7.20 6.12
CA ILE A 9 -13.83 -8.35 6.14
C ILE A 9 -14.46 -9.48 5.31
N VAL A 10 -13.68 -10.06 4.41
CA VAL A 10 -14.04 -11.28 3.66
C VAL A 10 -12.79 -12.16 3.61
N GLY A 11 -12.86 -13.35 4.20
CA GLY A 11 -11.74 -14.28 4.26
C GLY A 11 -10.46 -13.61 4.78
N HIS A 12 -9.41 -13.61 3.95
CA HIS A 12 -8.13 -12.98 4.27
C HIS A 12 -8.02 -11.50 3.88
N ALA A 13 -9.09 -10.85 3.45
CA ALA A 13 -9.03 -9.46 3.05
C ALA A 13 -9.96 -8.58 3.87
N GLN A 14 -9.57 -7.31 4.00
CA GLN A 14 -10.45 -6.29 4.53
C GLN A 14 -10.32 -5.00 3.72
N ALA A 15 -11.43 -4.28 3.56
CA ALA A 15 -11.46 -3.00 2.89
C ALA A 15 -12.37 -2.01 3.61
N ARG A 16 -12.02 -0.73 3.58
CA ARG A 16 -12.89 0.36 4.03
C ARG A 16 -12.84 1.53 3.07
N VAL A 17 -13.92 2.30 3.01
CA VAL A 17 -13.94 3.57 2.28
C VAL A 17 -13.27 4.65 3.14
N VAL A 18 -12.23 5.26 2.57
CA VAL A 18 -11.59 6.46 3.14
C VAL A 18 -12.43 7.69 2.78
N LEU A 19 -12.79 7.80 1.51
CA LEU A 19 -13.63 8.89 1.01
C LEU A 19 -14.34 8.44 -0.28
N GLN A 20 -15.62 8.75 -0.42
CA GLN A 20 -16.32 8.70 -1.70
C GLN A 20 -16.90 10.08 -1.99
N SER A 21 -16.55 10.66 -3.14
CA SER A 21 -17.03 11.97 -3.56
C SER A 21 -17.93 11.85 -4.79
N LEU A 22 -19.14 12.38 -4.68
CA LEU A 22 -20.04 12.53 -5.82
C LEU A 22 -19.68 13.80 -6.59
N HIS A 23 -19.57 13.65 -7.90
CA HIS A 23 -19.35 14.77 -8.78
C HIS A 23 -20.62 15.66 -8.82
N PRO A 24 -20.50 16.99 -8.98
CA PRO A 24 -21.65 17.90 -9.12
C PRO A 24 -22.55 17.57 -10.32
N SER A 25 -21.95 17.05 -11.40
CA SER A 25 -22.69 16.51 -12.55
C SER A 25 -22.94 15.02 -12.36
N LYS A 26 -24.21 14.61 -12.40
CA LYS A 26 -24.65 13.20 -12.33
C LYS A 26 -24.15 12.32 -13.49
N ALA A 27 -23.66 12.92 -14.58
CA ALA A 27 -23.10 12.18 -15.72
C ALA A 27 -21.66 11.68 -15.46
N VAL A 28 -20.99 12.18 -14.43
CA VAL A 28 -19.63 11.77 -14.07
C VAL A 28 -19.71 10.80 -12.88
N PRO A 29 -19.08 9.61 -12.98
CA PRO A 29 -19.13 8.63 -11.90
C PRO A 29 -18.41 9.14 -10.64
N PRO A 30 -18.81 8.65 -9.44
CA PRO A 30 -18.14 8.98 -8.19
C PRO A 30 -16.65 8.62 -8.21
N LEU A 31 -15.84 9.39 -7.48
CA LEU A 31 -14.45 9.05 -7.17
C LEU A 31 -14.39 8.48 -5.76
N THR A 32 -13.87 7.26 -5.63
CA THR A 32 -13.74 6.59 -4.33
C THR A 32 -12.27 6.33 -4.04
N THR A 33 -11.86 6.59 -2.80
CA THR A 33 -10.61 6.11 -2.21
C THR A 33 -10.92 5.04 -1.18
N LEU A 34 -10.30 3.88 -1.34
CA LEU A 34 -10.37 2.73 -0.46
C LEU A 34 -9.02 2.50 0.21
N GLU A 35 -9.07 2.01 1.44
CA GLU A 35 -7.95 1.37 2.10
C GLU A 35 -8.23 -0.13 2.13
N VAL A 36 -7.29 -0.93 1.63
CA VAL A 36 -7.48 -2.37 1.43
C VAL A 36 -6.27 -3.10 2.00
N GLU A 37 -6.50 -4.12 2.80
CA GLU A 37 -5.47 -5.01 3.31
C GLU A 37 -5.78 -6.45 2.87
N PHE A 38 -4.75 -7.13 2.36
CA PHE A 38 -4.84 -8.51 1.87
C PHE A 38 -3.44 -9.17 1.95
N PRO A 39 -3.32 -10.49 1.76
CA PRO A 39 -2.02 -11.15 1.84
C PRO A 39 -1.04 -10.63 0.79
N ARG A 40 0.20 -10.34 1.21
CA ARG A 40 1.21 -9.66 0.40
C ARG A 40 1.55 -10.38 -0.90
N VAL A 41 1.39 -11.71 -0.93
CA VAL A 41 1.65 -12.54 -2.13
C VAL A 41 0.75 -12.16 -3.32
N TYR A 42 -0.44 -11.59 -3.08
CA TYR A 42 -1.36 -11.15 -4.13
C TYR A 42 -1.12 -9.71 -4.61
N LEU A 43 -0.12 -9.00 -4.07
CA LEU A 43 0.16 -7.62 -4.46
C LEU A 43 0.50 -7.49 -5.95
N ALA A 44 1.22 -8.45 -6.53
CA ALA A 44 1.56 -8.44 -7.94
C ALA A 44 0.31 -8.49 -8.83
N GLU A 45 -0.63 -9.37 -8.47
CA GLU A 45 -1.91 -9.51 -9.15
C GLU A 45 -2.78 -8.26 -9.01
N PHE A 46 -2.85 -7.66 -7.81
CA PHE A 46 -3.52 -6.39 -7.59
C PHE A 46 -2.88 -5.25 -8.42
N ASN A 47 -1.57 -5.29 -8.59
CA ASN A 47 -0.82 -4.27 -9.32
C ASN A 47 -1.05 -4.27 -10.85
N THR A 48 -1.60 -5.35 -11.41
CA THR A 48 -1.95 -5.43 -12.84
C THR A 48 -3.08 -4.48 -13.27
N HIS A 49 -3.92 -4.01 -12.33
CA HIS A 49 -5.06 -3.15 -12.65
C HIS A 49 -4.67 -1.69 -12.91
N THR A 50 -4.55 -1.29 -14.17
CA THR A 50 -4.04 0.03 -14.59
C THR A 50 -4.99 1.21 -14.34
N ARG A 51 -6.28 0.95 -14.06
CA ARG A 51 -7.27 2.01 -13.77
C ARG A 51 -7.31 2.41 -12.29
N LEU A 52 -6.40 1.88 -11.47
CA LEU A 52 -6.26 2.21 -10.05
C LEU A 52 -5.05 3.11 -9.80
N SER A 53 -5.26 4.23 -9.10
CA SER A 53 -4.16 4.98 -8.49
C SER A 53 -3.84 4.37 -7.14
N ARG A 54 -2.57 4.11 -6.82
CA ARG A 54 -2.21 3.25 -5.69
C ARG A 54 -1.02 3.79 -4.92
N ASN A 55 -1.11 3.68 -3.61
CA ASN A 55 0.03 3.77 -2.69
C ASN A 55 0.05 2.54 -1.80
N SER A 56 1.23 1.93 -1.68
CA SER A 56 1.44 0.67 -0.95
C SER A 56 2.29 0.90 0.28
N ALA A 57 1.99 0.18 1.37
CA ALA A 57 2.86 0.12 2.54
C ALA A 57 4.28 -0.35 2.15
N SER A 58 5.33 0.27 2.69
CA SER A 58 6.71 -0.09 2.35
C SER A 58 7.31 -1.00 3.41
N SER A 59 7.67 -2.24 3.02
CA SER A 59 8.41 -3.15 3.91
C SER A 59 9.81 -2.64 4.28
N ARG A 60 10.34 -1.65 3.55
CA ARG A 60 11.62 -1.00 3.89
C ARG A 60 11.48 0.01 5.02
N ALA A 61 10.27 0.46 5.29
CA ALA A 61 10.02 1.52 6.22
C ALA A 61 9.67 0.96 7.62
N ILE A 62 8.84 -0.07 7.66
CA ILE A 62 8.34 -0.69 8.90
C ILE A 62 9.51 -1.33 9.70
N PRO A 63 9.66 -0.99 11.00
CA PRO A 63 10.58 -1.68 11.92
C PRO A 63 10.40 -3.20 11.91
N VAL A 64 11.50 -3.97 11.97
CA VAL A 64 11.45 -5.44 11.84
C VAL A 64 10.58 -6.07 12.92
N TRP A 65 10.73 -5.59 14.16
CA TRP A 65 9.97 -6.09 15.31
C TRP A 65 8.46 -5.89 15.17
N LYS A 66 8.01 -4.77 14.58
CA LYS A 66 6.58 -4.55 14.31
C LYS A 66 6.05 -5.55 13.29
N ARG A 67 6.87 -5.91 12.30
CA ARG A 67 6.48 -6.88 11.28
C ARG A 67 6.44 -8.31 11.82
N LEU A 68 7.44 -8.70 12.61
CA LEU A 68 7.46 -9.98 13.33
C LEU A 68 6.21 -10.13 14.18
N ARG A 69 5.92 -9.13 15.02
CA ARG A 69 4.72 -9.11 15.87
C ARG A 69 3.45 -9.27 15.05
N ALA A 70 3.27 -8.48 13.99
CA ALA A 70 2.07 -8.55 13.15
C ALA A 70 1.86 -9.94 12.53
N ILE A 71 2.95 -10.63 12.13
CA ILE A 71 2.87 -11.97 11.55
C ILE A 71 2.56 -13.03 12.61
N ILE A 72 3.17 -12.93 13.79
CA ILE A 72 2.89 -13.88 14.89
C ILE A 72 1.44 -13.75 15.34
N GLU A 73 0.93 -12.51 15.47
CA GLU A 73 -0.44 -12.24 15.88
C GLU A 73 -1.46 -12.60 14.80
N ARG A 74 -1.15 -12.32 13.53
CA ARG A 74 -2.06 -12.58 12.40
C ARG A 74 -1.27 -13.00 11.15
N PRO A 75 -0.90 -14.28 11.04
CA PRO A 75 -0.22 -14.76 9.86
C PRO A 75 -1.17 -14.98 8.71
N TYR A 76 -0.68 -14.79 7.48
CA TYR A 76 -1.36 -15.34 6.33
C TYR A 76 -1.09 -16.85 6.23
N VAL A 77 -2.19 -17.61 6.11
CA VAL A 77 -2.22 -19.03 5.75
C VAL A 77 -3.21 -19.14 4.60
N PRO A 78 -2.89 -19.80 3.47
CA PRO A 78 -3.82 -20.01 2.37
C PRO A 78 -5.15 -20.60 2.82
N THR A 79 -6.24 -20.17 2.18
CA THR A 79 -7.60 -20.63 2.55
C THR A 79 -7.76 -22.13 2.35
N SER A 80 -7.09 -22.68 1.33
CA SER A 80 -7.04 -24.11 1.05
C SER A 80 -5.76 -24.46 0.28
N PHE A 81 -5.33 -25.71 0.42
CA PHE A 81 -4.25 -26.28 -0.36
C PHE A 81 -4.81 -27.25 -1.40
N GLY A 82 -4.46 -27.04 -2.66
CA GLY A 82 -4.96 -27.87 -3.76
C GLY A 82 -3.98 -28.94 -4.20
N VAL A 83 -4.50 -30.02 -4.78
CA VAL A 83 -3.69 -31.08 -5.39
C VAL A 83 -2.89 -30.50 -6.56
N ASN A 84 -1.60 -30.84 -6.61
CA ASN A 84 -0.72 -30.45 -7.72
C ASN A 84 -1.19 -31.07 -9.05
N LYS A 85 -1.31 -30.25 -10.09
CA LYS A 85 -1.62 -30.68 -11.46
C LYS A 85 -1.01 -29.72 -12.48
N PRO A 86 -0.83 -30.14 -13.75
CA PRO A 86 -0.46 -29.21 -14.82
C PRO A 86 -1.49 -28.08 -14.98
N GLY A 87 -1.03 -26.87 -15.26
CA GLY A 87 -1.85 -25.67 -15.40
C GLY A 87 -1.66 -24.66 -14.26
N MET A 88 -2.50 -23.62 -14.22
CA MET A 88 -2.35 -22.50 -13.28
C MET A 88 -3.22 -22.60 -12.02
N SER A 89 -4.17 -23.53 -11.95
CA SER A 89 -5.17 -23.58 -10.87
C SER A 89 -5.41 -24.99 -10.38
N SER A 90 -5.51 -25.16 -9.06
CA SER A 90 -5.91 -26.41 -8.42
C SER A 90 -7.43 -26.43 -8.24
N GLU A 91 -8.10 -27.44 -8.80
CA GLU A 91 -9.57 -27.58 -8.70
C GLU A 91 -9.99 -28.64 -7.67
N LEU A 92 -9.07 -29.52 -7.28
CA LEU A 92 -9.32 -30.58 -6.31
C LEU A 92 -8.62 -30.23 -4.98
N PRO A 93 -9.36 -30.19 -3.86
CA PRO A 93 -8.74 -30.02 -2.55
C PRO A 93 -7.96 -31.27 -2.16
N LEU A 94 -6.91 -31.10 -1.35
CA LEU A 94 -6.33 -32.20 -0.58
C LEU A 94 -7.39 -32.80 0.37
N SER A 95 -7.18 -34.04 0.83
CA SER A 95 -8.01 -34.62 1.90
C SER A 95 -7.90 -33.81 3.19
N ASP A 96 -8.90 -33.89 4.08
CA ASP A 96 -8.92 -33.10 5.33
C ASP A 96 -7.63 -33.24 6.15
N LYS A 97 -7.13 -34.48 6.28
CA LYS A 97 -5.86 -34.76 6.97
C LYS A 97 -4.65 -34.11 6.29
N GLU A 98 -4.62 -34.12 4.96
CA GLU A 98 -3.54 -33.49 4.20
C GLU A 98 -3.64 -31.96 4.22
N GLN A 99 -4.85 -31.38 4.31
CA GLN A 99 -5.04 -29.94 4.55
C GLN A 99 -4.43 -29.54 5.89
N GLU A 100 -4.72 -30.29 6.96
CA GLU A 100 -4.16 -30.05 8.30
C GLU A 100 -2.63 -30.09 8.28
N HIS A 101 -2.05 -31.12 7.68
CA HIS A 101 -0.59 -31.22 7.52
C HIS A 101 0.00 -30.08 6.68
N ALA A 102 -0.69 -29.63 5.63
CA ALA A 102 -0.23 -28.51 4.79
C ALA A 102 -0.25 -27.18 5.56
N VAL A 103 -1.29 -26.94 6.36
CA VAL A 103 -1.37 -25.78 7.26
C VAL A 103 -0.26 -25.81 8.30
N GLU A 104 0.00 -26.97 8.91
CA GLU A 104 1.08 -27.14 9.87
C GLU A 104 2.45 -26.87 9.23
N ALA A 105 2.74 -27.49 8.08
CA ALA A 105 3.98 -27.27 7.35
C ALA A 105 4.18 -25.80 6.95
N TRP A 106 3.10 -25.12 6.52
CA TRP A 106 3.12 -23.69 6.23
C TRP A 106 3.49 -22.84 7.44
N ARG A 107 2.91 -23.15 8.61
CA ARG A 107 3.20 -22.46 9.88
C ARG A 107 4.63 -22.72 10.37
N ILE A 108 5.15 -23.93 10.19
CA ILE A 108 6.54 -24.24 10.50
C ILE A 108 7.48 -23.37 9.64
N GLY A 109 7.23 -23.29 8.32
CA GLY A 109 8.00 -22.42 7.43
C GLY A 109 7.96 -20.95 7.86
N MET A 110 6.78 -20.47 8.28
CA MET A 110 6.63 -19.13 8.84
C MET A 110 7.45 -18.92 10.11
N HIS A 111 7.42 -19.86 11.06
CA HIS A 111 8.20 -19.76 12.30
C HIS A 111 9.69 -19.66 11.99
N TYR A 112 10.21 -20.47 11.07
CA TYR A 112 11.60 -20.37 10.62
C TYR A 112 11.91 -19.01 9.97
N ALA A 113 11.00 -18.46 9.17
CA ALA A 113 11.17 -17.12 8.60
C ALA A 113 11.19 -16.03 9.69
N CYS A 114 10.37 -16.16 10.74
CA CYS A 114 10.41 -15.27 11.90
C CYS A 114 11.74 -15.37 12.65
N ILE A 115 12.22 -16.58 12.94
CA ILE A 115 13.53 -16.81 13.60
C ILE A 115 14.65 -16.21 12.75
N GLN A 116 14.62 -16.44 11.43
CA GLN A 116 15.60 -15.89 10.50
C GLN A 116 15.60 -14.36 10.53
N ALA A 117 14.44 -13.71 10.42
CA ALA A 117 14.34 -12.25 10.46
C ALA A 117 14.80 -11.68 11.80
N PHE A 118 14.48 -12.36 12.91
CA PHE A 118 14.96 -12.00 14.25
C PHE A 118 16.48 -12.07 14.35
N ALA A 119 17.10 -13.16 13.88
CA ALA A 119 18.55 -13.31 13.86
C ALA A 119 19.25 -12.27 12.96
N LEU A 120 18.70 -12.00 11.77
CA LEU A 120 19.19 -10.97 10.85
C LEU A 120 19.11 -9.56 11.45
N ALA A 121 18.11 -9.31 12.30
CA ALA A 121 17.93 -8.05 13.00
C ALA A 121 18.81 -7.91 14.25
N GLY A 122 19.73 -8.85 14.51
CA GLY A 122 20.62 -8.83 15.67
C GLY A 122 20.01 -9.44 16.93
N GLY A 123 18.95 -10.24 16.80
CA GLY A 123 18.27 -10.89 17.92
C GLY A 123 17.69 -9.89 18.92
N THR A 124 17.66 -10.27 20.20
CA THR A 124 17.07 -9.47 21.29
C THR A 124 17.70 -8.09 21.40
N GLU A 125 19.03 -8.00 21.34
CA GLU A 125 19.75 -6.72 21.46
C GLU A 125 19.37 -5.76 20.33
N GLY A 126 19.45 -6.22 19.08
CA GLY A 126 19.14 -5.37 17.92
C GLY A 126 17.67 -4.95 17.86
N ILE A 127 16.74 -5.85 18.21
CA ILE A 127 15.31 -5.54 18.25
C ILE A 127 14.98 -4.52 19.34
N LEU A 128 15.50 -4.68 20.56
CA LEU A 128 15.23 -3.76 21.66
C LEU A 128 15.83 -2.38 21.42
N ALA A 129 17.00 -2.31 20.78
CA ALA A 129 17.61 -1.05 20.37
C ALA A 129 16.72 -0.27 19.38
N ASP A 130 16.21 -0.92 18.33
CA ASP A 130 15.31 -0.30 17.33
C ASP A 130 13.94 0.08 17.94
N ALA A 131 13.44 -0.75 18.86
CA ALA A 131 12.16 -0.52 19.54
C ALA A 131 12.22 0.49 20.69
N LYS A 132 13.41 1.04 21.02
CA LYS A 132 13.64 1.92 22.17
C LYS A 132 13.11 1.33 23.48
N GLY A 133 13.25 0.01 23.64
CA GLY A 133 12.85 -0.71 24.86
C GLY A 133 11.34 -0.84 25.12
N SER A 134 10.47 -0.66 24.11
CA SER A 134 9.02 -0.89 24.26
C SER A 134 8.70 -2.26 24.88
N LEU A 135 7.73 -2.31 25.79
CA LEU A 135 7.30 -3.54 26.48
C LEU A 135 6.86 -4.61 25.48
N GLU A 136 6.18 -4.21 24.42
CA GLU A 136 5.72 -5.11 23.37
C GLU A 136 6.87 -5.75 22.60
N ALA A 137 7.96 -5.01 22.40
CA ALA A 137 9.18 -5.57 21.80
C ALA A 137 9.89 -6.54 22.76
N GLN A 138 9.86 -6.29 24.08
CA GLN A 138 10.40 -7.22 25.08
C GLN A 138 9.63 -8.55 25.08
N SER A 139 8.29 -8.50 25.11
CA SER A 139 7.45 -9.71 25.02
C SER A 139 7.68 -10.47 23.72
N LEU A 140 7.84 -9.76 22.59
CA LEU A 140 8.19 -10.36 21.32
C LEU A 140 9.53 -11.10 21.37
N CYS A 141 10.57 -10.49 21.96
CA CYS A 141 11.89 -11.13 22.05
C CYS A 141 11.83 -12.43 22.84
N LEU A 142 11.13 -12.45 23.99
CA LEU A 142 10.95 -13.67 24.79
C LEU A 142 10.26 -14.78 23.98
N CYS A 143 9.18 -14.43 23.27
CA CYS A 143 8.47 -15.36 22.38
C CYS A 143 9.40 -15.90 21.27
N MET A 144 10.22 -15.04 20.65
CA MET A 144 11.16 -15.46 19.61
C MET A 144 12.27 -16.36 20.14
N GLU A 145 12.78 -16.11 21.35
CA GLU A 145 13.79 -16.96 22.01
C GLU A 145 13.23 -18.33 22.36
N GLU A 146 11.99 -18.39 22.85
CA GLU A 146 11.30 -19.65 23.14
C GLU A 146 11.07 -20.47 21.86
N LEU A 147 10.51 -19.83 20.83
CA LEU A 147 10.29 -20.45 19.52
C LEU A 147 11.60 -20.97 18.89
N SER A 148 12.69 -20.21 19.04
CA SER A 148 14.03 -20.59 18.58
C SER A 148 14.58 -21.82 19.31
N LYS A 149 14.24 -22.00 20.59
CA LYS A 149 14.65 -23.18 21.39
C LYS A 149 13.81 -24.39 21.00
N GLU A 150 12.50 -24.22 20.85
CA GLU A 150 11.56 -25.30 20.55
C GLU A 150 11.84 -25.94 19.18
N LEU A 151 11.99 -25.12 18.13
CA LEU A 151 12.21 -25.60 16.77
C LEU A 151 13.68 -25.89 16.44
N GLY A 152 14.59 -25.40 17.27
CA GLY A 152 16.02 -25.33 16.97
C GLY A 152 16.31 -24.18 15.99
N ASN A 153 17.25 -23.31 16.35
CA ASN A 153 17.64 -22.18 15.51
C ASN A 153 18.84 -22.52 14.62
N PRO A 154 18.68 -22.64 13.29
CA PRO A 154 19.80 -22.86 12.37
C PRO A 154 20.48 -21.54 11.96
N PHE A 155 19.93 -20.38 12.31
CA PHE A 155 20.38 -19.07 11.83
C PHE A 155 21.30 -18.39 12.86
N PRO A 156 22.55 -18.07 12.49
CA PRO A 156 23.45 -17.35 13.39
C PRO A 156 22.95 -15.92 13.61
N VAL A 157 22.95 -15.48 14.87
CA VAL A 157 22.68 -14.07 15.20
C VAL A 157 23.87 -13.23 14.76
N LEU A 158 23.60 -12.19 13.98
CA LEU A 158 24.63 -11.32 13.45
C LEU A 158 25.04 -10.28 14.49
N ARG A 159 26.35 -10.05 14.66
CA ARG A 159 26.87 -8.95 15.49
C ARG A 159 26.45 -7.58 14.95
N ASN A 160 26.44 -7.43 13.62
CA ASN A 160 25.93 -6.25 12.94
C ASN A 160 24.61 -6.62 12.28
N ALA A 161 23.50 -6.10 12.81
CA ALA A 161 22.18 -6.31 12.26
C ALA A 161 22.11 -5.82 10.80
N VAL A 162 21.46 -6.62 9.94
CA VAL A 162 21.18 -6.22 8.56
C VAL A 162 20.08 -5.17 8.56
N HIS A 163 20.18 -4.20 7.65
CA HIS A 163 19.16 -3.17 7.49
C HIS A 163 17.76 -3.76 7.25
N LYS A 164 16.73 -3.17 7.87
CA LYS A 164 15.32 -3.61 7.83
C LYS A 164 14.77 -3.91 6.43
N GLN A 165 15.29 -3.23 5.41
CA GLN A 165 14.90 -3.45 4.01
C GLN A 165 15.17 -4.88 3.50
N HIS A 166 16.12 -5.59 4.11
CA HIS A 166 16.44 -6.98 3.78
C HIS A 166 15.85 -7.94 4.82
N ALA A 167 16.00 -7.64 6.12
CA ALA A 167 15.45 -8.50 7.18
C ALA A 167 13.93 -8.71 7.05
N ASN A 168 13.17 -7.68 6.63
CA ASN A 168 11.73 -7.80 6.41
C ASN A 168 11.33 -8.63 5.17
N ARG A 169 12.26 -9.02 4.30
CA ARG A 169 11.94 -9.70 3.02
C ARG A 169 11.57 -11.16 3.21
N VAL A 170 12.24 -11.85 4.13
CA VAL A 170 11.96 -13.27 4.44
C VAL A 170 10.55 -13.46 5.02
N LEU A 171 9.96 -12.39 5.55
CA LEU A 171 8.63 -12.34 6.15
C LEU A 171 7.50 -12.08 5.12
N GLU A 172 7.82 -11.68 3.89
CA GLU A 172 6.78 -11.26 2.93
C GLU A 172 5.74 -12.34 2.56
N PRO A 173 6.06 -13.65 2.47
CA PRO A 173 5.07 -14.68 2.16
C PRO A 173 3.95 -14.80 3.20
N TYR A 174 4.20 -14.40 4.45
CA TYR A 174 3.28 -14.59 5.59
C TYR A 174 2.62 -13.29 6.04
N ALA A 175 2.99 -12.17 5.44
CA ALA A 175 2.54 -10.85 5.82
C ALA A 175 1.27 -10.43 5.07
N TYR A 176 0.45 -9.62 5.75
CA TYR A 176 -0.54 -8.79 5.08
C TYR A 176 0.10 -7.52 4.53
N HIS A 177 -0.56 -6.89 3.58
CA HIS A 177 -0.11 -5.67 2.92
C HIS A 177 -1.27 -4.71 2.70
N THR A 178 -1.09 -3.47 3.12
CA THR A 178 -2.09 -2.42 2.98
C THR A 178 -1.81 -1.57 1.74
N VAL A 179 -2.87 -1.29 0.98
CA VAL A 179 -2.88 -0.43 -0.20
C VAL A 179 -3.98 0.61 -0.05
N VAL A 180 -3.63 1.87 -0.25
CA VAL A 180 -4.59 2.94 -0.52
C VAL A 180 -4.79 2.99 -2.02
N THR A 181 -6.04 2.94 -2.47
CA THR A 181 -6.38 2.91 -3.89
C THR A 181 -7.53 3.87 -4.22
N THR A 182 -7.39 4.63 -5.30
CA THR A 182 -8.42 5.60 -5.75
C THR A 182 -8.80 5.32 -7.19
N ALA A 183 -10.10 5.27 -7.48
CA ALA A 183 -10.60 5.08 -8.84
C ALA A 183 -12.07 5.49 -9.02
N THR A 184 -12.49 5.59 -10.29
CA THR A 184 -13.89 5.70 -10.71
C THR A 184 -14.40 4.42 -11.41
N HIS A 185 -13.51 3.59 -11.97
CA HIS A 185 -13.85 2.45 -12.84
C HIS A 185 -13.82 1.10 -12.09
N TRP A 186 -14.65 0.96 -11.07
CA TRP A 186 -14.66 -0.25 -10.22
C TRP A 186 -15.21 -1.50 -10.90
N ARG A 187 -16.11 -1.35 -11.89
CA ARG A 187 -16.79 -2.48 -12.55
C ARG A 187 -15.82 -3.48 -13.17
N ASN A 188 -14.76 -3.01 -13.84
CA ASN A 188 -13.77 -3.91 -14.44
C ASN A 188 -12.99 -4.69 -13.38
N PHE A 189 -12.51 -3.98 -12.35
CA PHE A 189 -11.80 -4.61 -11.23
C PHE A 189 -12.67 -5.67 -10.55
N LEU A 190 -13.91 -5.33 -10.20
CA LEU A 190 -14.85 -6.24 -9.54
C LEU A 190 -15.28 -7.39 -10.44
N GLY A 191 -15.46 -7.16 -11.74
CA GLY A 191 -15.77 -8.22 -12.70
C GLY A 191 -14.67 -9.28 -12.83
N LEU A 192 -13.41 -8.89 -12.63
CA LEU A 192 -12.28 -9.81 -12.62
C LEU A 192 -12.05 -10.44 -11.24
N ARG A 193 -12.21 -9.67 -10.16
CA ARG A 193 -11.79 -10.08 -8.82
C ARG A 193 -12.91 -10.68 -7.99
N ALA A 194 -14.16 -10.23 -8.10
CA ALA A 194 -15.30 -10.92 -7.49
C ALA A 194 -15.79 -12.13 -8.35
N SER A 195 -14.97 -12.61 -9.29
CA SER A 195 -15.28 -13.70 -10.20
C SER A 195 -15.00 -15.07 -9.56
N LYS A 196 -15.78 -16.09 -9.91
CA LYS A 196 -15.49 -17.50 -9.57
C LYS A 196 -14.20 -18.04 -10.18
N HIS A 197 -13.65 -17.33 -11.17
CA HIS A 197 -12.38 -17.68 -11.82
C HIS A 197 -11.19 -16.96 -11.20
N ALA A 198 -11.41 -16.06 -10.25
CA ALA A 198 -10.33 -15.50 -9.45
C ALA A 198 -9.83 -16.57 -8.48
N GLN A 199 -8.54 -16.53 -8.15
CA GLN A 199 -8.02 -17.31 -7.03
C GLN A 199 -8.76 -16.92 -5.74
N PRO A 200 -9.06 -17.84 -4.81
CA PRO A 200 -9.91 -17.56 -3.65
C PRO A 200 -9.52 -16.30 -2.85
N GLU A 201 -8.25 -16.12 -2.53
CA GLU A 201 -7.78 -14.94 -1.79
C GLU A 201 -7.82 -13.65 -2.63
N ALA A 202 -7.73 -13.78 -3.96
CA ALA A 202 -7.98 -12.65 -4.84
C ALA A 202 -9.46 -12.27 -4.92
N GLN A 203 -10.32 -13.27 -4.78
CA GLN A 203 -11.74 -13.09 -4.63
C GLN A 203 -12.10 -12.41 -3.31
N ASP A 204 -11.45 -12.79 -2.22
CA ASP A 204 -11.61 -12.17 -0.91
C ASP A 204 -11.43 -10.65 -0.97
N PHE A 205 -10.31 -10.15 -1.50
CA PHE A 205 -10.12 -8.69 -1.58
C PHE A 205 -11.07 -8.03 -2.59
N GLY A 206 -11.46 -8.74 -3.66
CA GLY A 206 -12.48 -8.26 -4.60
C GLY A 206 -13.82 -8.05 -3.92
N LEU A 207 -14.25 -9.01 -3.09
CA LEU A 207 -15.50 -8.97 -2.34
C LEU A 207 -15.47 -7.99 -1.18
N ALA A 208 -14.38 -7.93 -0.40
CA ALA A 208 -14.21 -6.94 0.66
C ALA A 208 -14.36 -5.51 0.11
N MET A 209 -13.70 -5.22 -1.01
CA MET A 209 -13.85 -3.93 -1.71
C MET A 209 -15.26 -3.71 -2.25
N ALA A 210 -15.91 -4.75 -2.78
CA ALA A 210 -17.30 -4.64 -3.24
C ALA A 210 -18.26 -4.28 -2.11
N TYR A 211 -18.12 -4.90 -0.93
CA TYR A 211 -18.92 -4.58 0.26
C TYR A 211 -18.65 -3.16 0.76
N ALA A 212 -17.38 -2.73 0.80
CA ALA A 212 -17.03 -1.36 1.14
C ALA A 212 -17.66 -0.35 0.18
N LEU A 213 -17.61 -0.61 -1.13
CA LEU A 213 -18.24 0.24 -2.15
C LEU A 213 -19.77 0.25 -2.05
N LYS A 214 -20.39 -0.89 -1.75
CA LYS A 214 -21.84 -1.03 -1.60
C LYS A 214 -22.39 -0.25 -0.40
N ASN A 215 -21.64 -0.21 0.69
CA ASN A 215 -22.05 0.46 1.94
C ASN A 215 -21.44 1.86 2.10
N ALA A 216 -20.79 2.37 1.05
CA ALA A 216 -20.14 3.67 1.06
C ALA A 216 -21.12 4.78 1.45
N GLN A 217 -20.67 5.69 2.30
CA GLN A 217 -21.36 6.95 2.60
C GLN A 217 -20.77 8.09 1.74
N PRO A 218 -21.39 8.42 0.58
CA PRO A 218 -20.86 9.44 -0.32
C PRO A 218 -21.02 10.87 0.20
N GLN A 219 -20.05 11.72 -0.15
CA GLN A 219 -20.10 13.16 0.08
C GLN A 219 -20.35 13.90 -1.24
N GLN A 220 -21.40 14.72 -1.29
CA GLN A 220 -21.69 15.55 -2.46
C GLN A 220 -20.72 16.73 -2.54
N LEU A 221 -19.97 16.84 -3.63
CA LEU A 221 -19.11 18.01 -3.86
C LEU A 221 -19.88 19.14 -4.55
N ARG A 222 -19.43 20.37 -4.27
CA ARG A 222 -19.74 21.57 -5.05
C ARG A 222 -18.96 21.60 -6.36
N ALA A 223 -19.39 22.43 -7.31
CA ALA A 223 -18.60 22.72 -8.51
C ALA A 223 -17.20 23.23 -8.12
N GLY A 224 -16.15 22.61 -8.67
CA GLY A 224 -14.76 22.91 -8.31
C GLY A 224 -14.28 22.24 -7.01
N GLY A 225 -15.13 21.49 -6.29
CA GLY A 225 -14.76 20.86 -5.03
C GLY A 225 -13.66 19.79 -5.18
N LEU A 226 -12.96 19.51 -4.09
CA LEU A 226 -11.84 18.56 -4.05
C LEU A 226 -12.23 17.24 -3.37
N HIS A 227 -11.75 16.14 -3.93
CA HIS A 227 -11.65 14.84 -3.28
C HIS A 227 -10.32 14.78 -2.54
N LEU A 228 -10.36 14.79 -1.20
CA LEU A 228 -9.18 14.86 -0.33
C LEU A 228 -9.16 13.72 0.69
N PRO A 229 -8.65 12.53 0.31
CA PRO A 229 -8.57 11.41 1.25
C PRO A 229 -7.75 11.75 2.50
N TYR A 230 -8.19 11.24 3.66
CA TYR A 230 -7.56 11.47 4.97
C TYR A 230 -7.48 12.93 5.46
N VAL A 231 -8.10 13.89 4.77
CA VAL A 231 -8.27 15.26 5.27
C VAL A 231 -9.50 15.33 6.16
N SER A 232 -9.30 15.82 7.37
CA SER A 232 -10.29 16.01 8.43
C SER A 232 -10.76 17.46 8.49
N MET A 233 -11.83 17.70 9.25
CA MET A 233 -12.30 19.08 9.50
C MET A 233 -11.27 19.90 10.26
N GLU A 234 -10.52 19.27 11.17
CA GLU A 234 -9.43 19.91 11.91
C GLU A 234 -8.33 20.41 10.95
N ASP A 235 -7.98 19.63 9.92
CA ASP A 235 -7.02 20.05 8.89
C ASP A 235 -7.53 21.26 8.10
N VAL A 236 -8.82 21.27 7.75
CA VAL A 236 -9.46 22.39 7.03
C VAL A 236 -9.51 23.66 7.89
N MET A 237 -9.65 23.51 9.22
CA MET A 237 -9.59 24.62 10.16
C MET A 237 -8.15 25.14 10.35
N GLU A 238 -7.15 24.26 10.30
CA GLU A 238 -5.72 24.64 10.37
C GLU A 238 -5.24 25.32 9.07
N CYS A 239 -5.73 24.88 7.92
CA CYS A 239 -5.32 25.37 6.61
C CYS A 239 -6.51 25.49 5.64
N ALA A 240 -6.87 26.72 5.29
CA ALA A 240 -7.97 27.00 4.36
C ALA A 240 -7.55 26.92 2.87
N ASP A 241 -6.25 26.90 2.56
CA ASP A 241 -5.79 26.83 1.17
C ASP A 241 -5.99 25.42 0.58
N GLU A 242 -6.81 25.35 -0.46
CA GLU A 242 -7.20 24.10 -1.11
C GLU A 242 -6.02 23.36 -1.76
N THR A 243 -4.99 24.09 -2.23
CA THR A 243 -3.81 23.48 -2.86
C THR A 243 -2.92 22.83 -1.81
N GLN A 244 -2.68 23.53 -0.70
CA GLN A 244 -1.97 23.02 0.46
C GLN A 244 -2.68 21.81 1.09
N LEU A 245 -4.01 21.85 1.20
CA LEU A 245 -4.78 20.68 1.64
C LEU A 245 -4.67 19.49 0.69
N ALA A 246 -4.58 19.74 -0.62
CA ALA A 246 -4.35 18.68 -1.60
C ALA A 246 -2.94 18.06 -1.46
N MET A 247 -1.93 18.88 -1.18
CA MET A 247 -0.58 18.40 -0.86
C MET A 247 -0.56 17.58 0.44
N ALA A 248 -1.19 18.08 1.51
CA ALA A 248 -1.29 17.36 2.78
C ALA A 248 -2.02 16.01 2.61
N SER A 249 -3.11 15.98 1.85
CA SER A 249 -3.82 14.75 1.47
C SER A 249 -2.90 13.74 0.77
N SER A 250 -2.05 14.20 -0.16
CA SER A 250 -1.05 13.35 -0.81
C SER A 250 -0.02 12.78 0.17
N ALA A 251 0.52 13.58 1.09
CA ALA A 251 1.43 13.06 2.12
C ALA A 251 0.76 12.01 3.02
N LYS A 252 -0.51 12.22 3.40
CA LYS A 252 -1.29 11.24 4.17
C LYS A 252 -1.51 9.95 3.38
N CYS A 253 -1.82 10.04 2.09
CA CYS A 253 -1.91 8.88 1.20
C CYS A 253 -0.56 8.16 1.02
N ALA A 254 0.57 8.84 1.15
CA ALA A 254 1.89 8.21 1.10
C ALA A 254 2.22 7.40 2.37
N ARG A 255 1.62 7.75 3.51
CA ARG A 255 1.86 7.11 4.83
C ARG A 255 1.07 5.82 5.06
N VAL A 256 0.72 5.06 4.01
CA VAL A 256 0.00 3.76 4.11
C VAL A 256 0.64 2.76 5.09
N SER A 257 1.93 2.95 5.42
CA SER A 257 2.70 2.14 6.38
C SER A 257 2.92 2.76 7.77
N TYR A 258 2.41 3.97 8.01
CA TYR A 258 2.64 4.74 9.23
C TYR A 258 1.40 5.53 9.63
N MET A 259 0.40 4.82 10.13
CA MET A 259 -0.41 5.42 11.19
C MET A 259 0.42 5.37 12.48
N THR A 260 1.51 6.16 12.54
CA THR A 260 2.03 6.60 13.84
C THR A 260 0.93 7.48 14.43
N HIS A 261 0.07 6.85 15.23
CA HIS A 261 -0.90 7.55 16.06
C HIS A 261 -0.21 8.45 17.11
N ASP A 262 1.11 8.34 17.25
CA ASP A 262 1.92 8.99 18.30
C ASP A 262 2.60 10.30 17.87
N GLY A 263 2.40 10.76 16.63
CA GLY A 263 2.97 12.03 16.15
C GLY A 263 1.96 13.18 16.27
N VAL A 264 2.41 14.33 16.76
CA VAL A 264 1.67 15.60 16.61
C VAL A 264 1.36 15.81 15.13
N ARG A 265 0.07 15.73 14.78
CA ARG A 265 -0.45 15.94 13.44
C ARG A 265 -0.57 17.44 13.20
N SER A 266 0.14 17.95 12.21
CA SER A 266 0.01 19.32 11.73
C SER A 266 0.03 19.29 10.21
N VAL A 267 -0.89 20.04 9.60
CA VAL A 267 -1.00 20.18 8.15
C VAL A 267 0.32 20.67 7.55
N VAL A 268 1.05 21.55 8.26
CA VAL A 268 2.35 22.07 7.83
C VAL A 268 3.36 20.94 7.58
N ARG A 269 3.48 19.98 8.51
CA ARG A 269 4.40 18.84 8.36
C ARG A 269 3.99 17.90 7.22
N ASP A 270 2.69 17.79 6.95
CA ASP A 270 2.20 17.00 5.83
C ASP A 270 2.51 17.70 4.50
N ILE A 271 2.45 19.03 4.43
CA ILE A 271 2.87 19.80 3.26
C ILE A 271 4.37 19.65 3.02
N GLU A 272 5.21 19.83 4.05
CA GLU A 272 6.67 19.64 3.95
C GLU A 272 7.03 18.24 3.45
N MET A 273 6.33 17.22 3.95
CA MET A 273 6.49 15.85 3.46
C MET A 273 6.07 15.71 1.99
N ALA A 274 4.97 16.34 1.58
CA ALA A 274 4.51 16.32 0.20
C ALA A 274 5.53 17.00 -0.74
N ASP A 275 6.10 18.13 -0.35
CA ASP A 275 7.16 18.78 -1.12
C ASP A 275 8.38 17.88 -1.27
N GLY A 276 8.79 17.21 -0.19
CA GLY A 276 9.84 16.18 -0.24
C GLY A 276 9.53 15.04 -1.21
N LEU A 277 8.29 14.53 -1.22
CA LEU A 277 7.86 13.49 -2.17
C LEU A 277 7.93 13.97 -3.62
N LYS A 278 7.49 15.21 -3.87
CA LYS A 278 7.52 15.83 -5.20
C LYS A 278 8.95 16.00 -5.70
N MET A 279 9.85 16.54 -4.88
CA MET A 279 11.27 16.71 -5.24
C MET A 279 11.95 15.38 -5.56
N ASN A 280 11.62 14.31 -4.83
CA ASN A 280 12.19 12.98 -5.03
C ASN A 280 11.48 12.13 -6.11
N GLY A 281 10.55 12.70 -6.88
CA GLY A 281 9.87 11.96 -7.96
C GLY A 281 8.87 10.91 -7.48
N HIS A 282 8.51 10.92 -6.19
CA HIS A 282 7.52 10.02 -5.62
C HIS A 282 6.12 10.51 -5.94
N MET A 283 5.71 10.35 -7.20
CA MET A 283 4.52 11.01 -7.76
C MET A 283 3.18 10.29 -7.53
N SER A 284 3.19 9.00 -7.14
CA SER A 284 1.96 8.24 -6.94
C SER A 284 1.00 8.82 -5.89
N PRO A 285 1.44 9.39 -4.75
CA PRO A 285 0.54 9.97 -3.76
C PRO A 285 -0.30 11.14 -4.29
N PHE A 286 0.20 11.87 -5.29
CA PHE A 286 -0.51 12.97 -5.95
C PHE A 286 -1.59 12.50 -6.92
N GLN A 287 -1.71 11.18 -7.12
CA GLN A 287 -2.80 10.65 -7.92
C GLN A 287 -4.13 10.62 -7.15
N HIS A 288 -4.10 10.54 -5.82
CA HIS A 288 -5.30 10.36 -5.00
C HIS A 288 -6.16 11.63 -4.89
N PRO A 289 -5.60 12.83 -4.63
CA PRO A 289 -6.39 14.05 -4.64
C PRO A 289 -6.83 14.42 -6.06
N ALA A 290 -8.10 14.84 -6.20
CA ALA A 290 -8.62 15.28 -7.48
C ALA A 290 -9.70 16.35 -7.35
N ARG A 291 -9.81 17.22 -8.35
CA ARG A 291 -10.81 18.29 -8.42
C ARG A 291 -11.98 17.91 -9.33
N ALA A 292 -13.20 18.18 -8.89
CA ALA A 292 -14.40 18.05 -9.71
C ALA A 292 -14.59 19.28 -10.61
N ILE A 293 -14.39 19.15 -11.91
CA ILE A 293 -14.47 20.27 -12.87
C ILE A 293 -15.68 20.10 -13.80
N HIS A 294 -16.46 21.17 -13.95
CA HIS A 294 -17.57 21.26 -14.88
C HIS A 294 -17.17 21.99 -16.18
N GLY A 295 -17.71 21.58 -17.33
CA GLY A 295 -17.76 22.43 -18.53
C GLY A 295 -16.50 22.54 -19.41
N TYR A 296 -15.60 21.55 -19.42
CA TYR A 296 -14.36 21.65 -20.20
C TYR A 296 -14.40 20.99 -21.59
N ARG A 297 -13.48 21.40 -22.49
CA ARG A 297 -13.28 20.76 -23.80
C ARG A 297 -12.87 19.29 -23.60
N LYS A 298 -13.58 18.37 -24.26
CA LYS A 298 -13.43 16.90 -24.11
C LYS A 298 -11.98 16.39 -24.20
N ALA A 299 -11.15 16.99 -25.05
CA ALA A 299 -9.77 16.54 -25.28
C ALA A 299 -8.87 16.77 -24.05
N SER A 300 -8.89 17.99 -23.54
CA SER A 300 -8.10 18.43 -22.41
C SER A 300 -8.54 17.79 -21.08
N ALA A 301 -9.84 17.51 -20.93
CA ALA A 301 -10.38 16.80 -19.76
C ALA A 301 -9.83 15.37 -19.64
N ARG A 302 -9.59 14.68 -20.77
CA ARG A 302 -9.01 13.33 -20.75
C ARG A 302 -7.57 13.32 -20.24
N THR A 303 -6.77 14.32 -20.62
CA THR A 303 -5.37 14.43 -20.20
C THR A 303 -5.25 14.67 -18.70
N LEU A 304 -6.06 15.59 -18.16
CA LEU A 304 -5.99 15.97 -16.74
C LEU A 304 -6.66 14.97 -15.80
N SER A 305 -7.51 14.08 -16.32
CA SER A 305 -8.11 13.00 -15.53
C SER A 305 -7.22 11.80 -15.29
N GLY A 306 -6.13 11.65 -16.05
CA GLY A 306 -5.27 10.47 -15.96
C GLY A 306 -6.08 9.17 -16.09
N ASN A 307 -6.05 8.34 -15.05
CA ASN A 307 -6.76 7.05 -15.00
C ASN A 307 -8.23 7.15 -14.55
N TYR A 308 -8.75 8.35 -14.28
CA TYR A 308 -10.13 8.55 -13.83
C TYR A 308 -11.10 8.79 -14.98
N ALA A 309 -12.38 8.92 -14.64
CA ALA A 309 -13.39 9.35 -15.60
C ALA A 309 -13.20 10.84 -15.90
N PRO A 310 -13.40 11.27 -17.16
CA PRO A 310 -13.38 12.70 -17.51
C PRO A 310 -14.30 13.51 -16.59
N GLY A 311 -13.78 14.62 -16.05
CA GLY A 311 -14.47 15.47 -15.07
C GLY A 311 -13.78 15.50 -13.70
N TRP A 312 -12.92 14.53 -13.41
CA TRP A 312 -12.02 14.54 -12.26
C TRP A 312 -10.62 14.97 -12.70
N TYR A 313 -10.05 16.04 -12.17
CA TYR A 313 -8.67 16.45 -12.48
C TYR A 313 -7.75 15.98 -11.38
N GLN A 314 -6.85 15.06 -11.72
CA GLN A 314 -5.91 14.47 -10.79
C GLN A 314 -4.78 15.47 -10.48
N LEU A 315 -4.44 15.64 -9.20
CA LEU A 315 -3.40 16.59 -8.77
C LEU A 315 -2.05 16.32 -9.47
N ARG A 316 -1.63 15.06 -9.60
CA ARG A 316 -0.41 14.66 -10.32
C ARG A 316 -0.36 15.25 -11.74
N LYS A 317 -1.49 15.30 -12.46
CA LYS A 317 -1.55 15.82 -13.84
C LYS A 317 -1.38 17.34 -13.93
N GLN A 318 -1.40 18.03 -12.81
CA GLN A 318 -1.12 19.46 -12.70
C GLN A 318 0.34 19.74 -12.35
N MET A 319 1.13 18.69 -12.08
CA MET A 319 2.54 18.83 -11.75
C MET A 319 3.39 18.92 -13.00
N GLU A 320 4.36 19.83 -12.95
CA GLU A 320 5.35 19.97 -14.01
C GLU A 320 6.17 18.69 -14.14
N HIS A 321 6.38 18.25 -15.40
CA HIS A 321 7.16 17.07 -15.75
C HIS A 321 6.73 15.76 -15.05
N GLU A 322 5.45 15.60 -14.69
CA GLU A 322 4.93 14.42 -13.96
C GLU A 322 5.17 13.05 -14.64
N GLY A 323 5.36 13.08 -15.97
CA GLY A 323 5.65 11.90 -16.79
C GLY A 323 7.13 11.69 -17.10
N ASP A 324 7.99 12.65 -16.76
CA ASP A 324 9.40 12.68 -17.16
C ASP A 324 10.27 13.20 -16.01
N PHE A 325 10.65 12.27 -15.13
CA PHE A 325 11.45 12.61 -13.94
C PHE A 325 12.89 13.00 -14.29
N SER A 326 13.38 12.69 -15.51
CA SER A 326 14.73 13.07 -15.94
C SER A 326 14.93 14.59 -15.96
N LYS A 327 13.84 15.37 -16.12
CA LYS A 327 13.86 16.84 -16.05
C LYS A 327 13.99 17.40 -14.64
N LEU A 328 13.83 16.56 -13.62
CA LEU A 328 13.93 16.94 -12.21
C LEU A 328 15.19 16.38 -11.53
N VAL A 329 15.98 15.56 -12.24
CA VAL A 329 17.22 14.95 -11.73
C VAL A 329 18.41 15.61 -12.43
N SER A 330 19.46 15.93 -11.68
CA SER A 330 20.67 16.48 -12.29
C SER A 330 21.41 15.43 -13.12
N ARG A 331 22.20 15.85 -14.11
CA ARG A 331 23.06 14.93 -14.86
C ARG A 331 24.04 14.21 -13.92
N ASP A 332 24.59 14.90 -12.94
CA ASP A 332 25.54 14.34 -11.97
C ASP A 332 24.89 13.22 -11.14
N ASP A 333 23.65 13.42 -10.68
CA ASP A 333 22.89 12.38 -9.97
C ASP A 333 22.64 11.17 -10.88
N LEU A 334 22.37 11.39 -12.17
CA LEU A 334 22.22 10.30 -13.14
C LEU A 334 23.54 9.56 -13.38
N ILE A 335 24.68 10.24 -13.42
CA ILE A 335 26.01 9.61 -13.57
C ILE A 335 26.26 8.67 -12.38
N VAL A 336 26.07 9.15 -11.16
CA VAL A 336 26.20 8.34 -9.95
C VAL A 336 25.22 7.15 -9.98
N GLY A 337 23.97 7.40 -10.35
CA GLY A 337 22.93 6.36 -10.46
C GLY A 337 23.24 5.31 -11.54
N CYS A 338 23.87 5.73 -12.63
CA CYS A 338 24.34 4.88 -13.73
C CYS A 338 25.73 4.28 -13.46
N ARG A 339 26.26 4.41 -12.23
CA ARG A 339 27.55 3.85 -11.80
C ARG A 339 28.72 4.37 -12.64
N GLU A 340 28.74 5.69 -12.85
CA GLU A 340 29.77 6.40 -13.61
C GLU A 340 29.78 6.10 -15.12
N ASP A 341 28.72 5.47 -15.65
CA ASP A 341 28.56 5.24 -17.10
C ASP A 341 27.90 6.45 -17.78
N GLU A 342 28.73 7.39 -18.24
CA GLU A 342 28.25 8.58 -18.95
C GLU A 342 27.53 8.24 -20.27
N SER A 343 27.94 7.18 -20.97
CA SER A 343 27.32 6.76 -22.23
C SER A 343 25.88 6.29 -22.02
N LEU A 344 25.62 5.64 -20.88
CA LEU A 344 24.27 5.26 -20.46
C LEU A 344 23.43 6.48 -20.10
N VAL A 345 24.01 7.48 -19.44
CA VAL A 345 23.31 8.75 -19.14
C VAL A 345 22.90 9.48 -20.41
N ASP A 346 23.79 9.55 -21.41
CA ASP A 346 23.49 10.15 -22.71
C ASP A 346 22.38 9.39 -23.43
N PHE A 347 22.40 8.06 -23.39
CA PHE A 347 21.33 7.22 -23.92
C PHE A 347 19.98 7.54 -23.24
N ILE A 348 19.94 7.61 -21.90
CA ILE A 348 18.72 7.90 -21.14
C ILE A 348 18.16 9.29 -21.49
N LEU A 349 19.02 10.31 -21.49
CA LEU A 349 18.62 11.69 -21.80
C LEU A 349 18.27 11.89 -23.27
N GLY A 350 18.71 10.99 -24.16
CA GLY A 350 18.35 10.98 -25.58
C GLY A 350 17.02 10.28 -25.90
N LEU A 351 16.37 9.63 -24.92
CA LEU A 351 15.06 9.01 -25.15
C LEU A 351 13.96 10.07 -25.37
N PRO A 352 12.93 9.78 -26.18
CA PRO A 352 11.80 10.68 -26.36
C PRO A 352 11.07 10.97 -25.03
N ALA A 353 10.73 12.24 -24.82
CA ALA A 353 9.99 12.72 -23.65
C ALA A 353 8.49 12.40 -23.67
#